data_AF-A0A7V0PMD1-F1
#
_entry.id   AF-A0A7V0PMD1-F1
#
_cell.length_a   1.000
_cell.length_b   1.000
_cell.length_c   1.000
_cell.angle_alpha   90.00
_cell.angle_beta   90.00
_cell.angle_gamma   90.00
#
_symmetry.space_group_name_H-M   'P 1'
#
loop_
_entity.id
_entity.type
_entity.pdbx_description
1 polymer ?
#
loop_
_entity_poly.entity_id
_entity_poly.type
_entity_poly.pdbx_seq_one_letter_code
_entity_poly.pdbx_strand_id
1 'polypeptide(L)' 'LLPRSVLGHKHGIVLGNLVGLINSDYQGHLFASCWNRTDTPCTIDGYRKAARYQEPNEQRL' A
#
# COMPACT_ATOMS: atom_id res chain seq x y z
N LEU A 1 1.80 -5.66 -3.61
CA LEU A 1 1.37 -4.64 -2.62
C LEU A 1 -0.04 -4.17 -2.95
N LEU A 2 -0.95 -4.32 -2.00
CA LEU A 2 -2.34 -3.89 -2.09
C LEU A 2 -2.60 -2.71 -1.14
N PRO A 3 -3.49 -1.77 -1.50
CA PRO A 3 -3.91 -0.71 -0.59
C PRO A 3 -4.59 -1.29 0.66
N ARG A 4 -4.33 -0.69 1.81
CA ARG A 4 -5.06 -0.98 3.06
C ARG A 4 -6.38 -0.19 3.06
N SER A 5 -7.51 -0.90 3.16
CA SER A 5 -8.87 -0.30 3.08
C SER A 5 -9.12 0.83 4.08
N VAL A 6 -8.58 0.73 5.30
CA VAL A 6 -8.86 1.70 6.38
C VAL A 6 -8.24 3.08 6.12
N LEU A 7 -7.00 3.14 5.61
CA LEU A 7 -6.33 4.41 5.33
C LEU A 7 -6.93 5.10 4.08
N GLY A 8 -7.26 4.32 3.05
CA GLY A 8 -7.88 4.84 1.83
C GLY A 8 -9.33 5.30 2.03
N HIS A 9 -10.10 4.58 2.85
CA HIS A 9 -11.50 4.91 3.10
C HIS A 9 -11.66 6.06 4.10
N LYS A 10 -10.88 6.10 5.20
CA LYS A 10 -11.03 7.13 6.25
C LYS A 10 -10.15 8.37 6.05
N HIS A 11 -8.99 8.22 5.43
CA HIS A 11 -7.99 9.30 5.32
C HIS A 11 -7.62 9.64 3.87
N GLY A 12 -8.21 8.95 2.88
CA GLY A 12 -7.96 9.24 1.48
C GLY A 12 -6.54 8.91 0.98
N ILE A 13 -5.77 8.11 1.73
CA ILE A 13 -4.45 7.67 1.31
C ILE A 13 -4.58 6.41 0.46
N VAL A 14 -4.17 6.50 -0.80
CA VAL A 14 -4.17 5.39 -1.76
C VAL A 14 -2.75 5.11 -2.27
N LEU A 15 -2.54 3.94 -2.87
CA LEU A 15 -1.33 3.72 -3.64
C LEU A 15 -1.45 4.45 -4.98
N GLY A 16 -0.47 5.29 -5.32
CA GLY A 16 -0.46 6.05 -6.58
C GLY A 16 -0.42 5.15 -7.81
N ASN A 17 0.19 3.96 -7.68
CA ASN A 17 0.18 2.91 -8.70
C ASN A 17 -1.00 1.93 -8.58
N LEU A 18 -1.94 2.17 -7.66
CA LEU A 18 -3.09 1.33 -7.29
C LEU A 18 -2.71 -0.05 -6.76
N VAL A 19 -1.97 -0.84 -7.53
CA VAL A 19 -1.43 -2.15 -7.18
C VAL A 19 0.05 -2.17 -7.52
N GLY A 20 0.89 -2.48 -6.52
CA GLY A 20 2.32 -2.70 -6.75
C GLY A 20 2.59 -4.18 -7.04
N LEU A 21 2.88 -4.53 -8.28
CA LEU A 21 3.43 -5.84 -8.63
C LEU A 21 4.94 -5.82 -8.34
N ILE A 22 5.44 -6.81 -7.61
CA ILE A 22 6.87 -6.98 -7.32
C ILE A 22 7.25 -8.38 -7.80
N ASN A 23 8.34 -8.48 -8.56
CA ASN A 23 8.84 -9.78 -9.00
C ASN A 23 9.54 -10.49 -7.85
N SER A 24 9.53 -11.83 -7.87
CA SER A 24 10.12 -12.68 -6.83
C SER A 24 11.65 -12.54 -6.70
N ASP A 25 12.32 -12.04 -7.73
CA ASP A 25 13.77 -11.83 -7.80
C ASP A 25 14.18 -10.37 -7.52
N TYR A 26 13.25 -9.51 -7.14
CA TYR A 26 13.55 -8.11 -6.83
C TYR A 26 14.31 -8.00 -5.49
N GLN A 27 15.54 -7.48 -5.54
CA GLN A 27 16.42 -7.31 -4.36
C GLN A 27 16.56 -5.85 -3.90
N GLY A 28 15.87 -4.93 -4.57
CA GLY A 28 15.91 -3.51 -4.22
C GLY A 28 15.09 -3.17 -2.97
N HIS A 29 15.26 -1.95 -2.49
CA HIS A 29 14.42 -1.40 -1.43
C HIS A 29 12.96 -1.31 -1.91
N LEU A 30 12.03 -1.72 -1.05
CA LEU A 30 10.61 -1.61 -1.32
C LEU A 30 10.12 -0.19 -1.02
N PHE A 31 9.44 0.41 -1.99
CA PHE A 31 8.80 1.70 -1.85
C PHE A 31 7.29 1.57 -2.05
N ALA A 32 6.51 2.34 -1.28
CA ALA A 32 5.08 2.49 -1.46
C ALA A 32 4.79 3.92 -1.95
N SER A 33 4.41 4.06 -3.22
CA SER A 33 3.96 5.35 -3.76
C SER A 33 2.61 5.68 -3.13
N CYS A 34 2.59 6.60 -2.17
CA CYS A 34 1.37 7.02 -1.49
C CYS A 34 0.85 8.32 -2.10
N TRP A 35 -0.45 8.38 -2.36
CA TRP A 35 -1.13 9.60 -2.79
C TRP A 35 -2.22 9.95 -1.78
N ASN A 36 -2.17 11.17 -1.28
CA ASN A 36 -3.26 11.77 -0.52
C ASN A 36 -4.22 12.48 -1.46
N ARG A 37 -5.43 11.93 -1.62
CA ARG A 37 -6.48 12.51 -2.48
C ARG A 37 -7.33 13.58 -1.79
N THR A 38 -6.91 14.02 -0.60
CA THR A 38 -7.62 15.00 0.24
C THR A 38 -6.73 16.18 0.54
N ASP A 39 -7.33 17.31 0.91
CA ASP A 39 -6.61 18.52 1.30
C ASP A 39 -6.15 18.49 2.78
N THR A 40 -6.45 17.41 3.50
CA THR A 40 -6.06 17.25 4.91
C THR A 40 -4.72 16.53 5.00
N PRO A 41 -3.70 17.11 5.66
CA PRO A 41 -2.44 16.42 5.90
C PRO A 41 -2.64 15.10 6.66
N CYS A 42 -1.89 14.06 6.26
CA CYS A 42 -1.94 12.75 6.90
C CYS A 42 -0.53 12.28 7.23
N THR A 43 -0.30 11.94 8.50
CA THR A 43 0.96 11.33 8.96
C THR A 43 0.81 9.81 8.99
N ILE A 44 1.69 9.10 8.29
CA ILE A 44 1.71 7.64 8.27
C ILE A 44 2.68 7.14 9.35
N ASP A 45 2.13 6.61 10.43
CA ASP A 45 2.89 6.00 11.51
C ASP A 45 3.17 4.51 11.20
N GLY A 46 4.15 4.29 10.31
CA GLY A 46 4.68 2.97 9.91
C GLY A 46 4.13 2.41 8.58
N TYR A 47 5.01 1.72 7.83
CA TYR A 47 4.73 1.22 6.48
C TYR A 47 3.56 0.23 6.37
N ARG A 48 3.28 -0.57 7.42
CA ARG A 48 2.15 -1.53 7.44
C ARG A 48 0.76 -0.89 7.33
N LYS A 49 0.64 0.39 7.66
CA LYS A 49 -0.65 1.11 7.57
C LYS A 49 -0.94 1.57 6.13
N ALA A 50 0.10 1.77 5.31
CA ALA A 50 -0.03 2.26 3.93
C ALA A 50 -0.37 1.14 2.93
N ALA A 51 0.29 -0.01 3.02
CA ALA A 51 0.11 -1.12 2.09
C ALA A 51 0.19 -2.48 2.78
N ARG A 52 -0.52 -3.47 2.22
CA ARG A 52 -0.40 -4.88 2.57
C ARG A 52 0.40 -5.59 1.48
N TYR A 53 1.42 -6.36 1.88
CA TYR A 53 2.00 -7.37 1.02
C TYR A 53 1.15 -8.64 1.11
N GLN A 54 0.83 -9.24 -0.04
CA GLN A 54 0.04 -10.46 -0.14
C GLN A 54 0.77 -11.38 -1.10
N GLU A 55 1.07 -12.59 -0.63
CA GLU A 55 1.65 -13.63 -1.47
C GLU A 55 0.58 -14.21 -2.40
N PRO A 56 0.92 -14.61 -3.64
CA PRO A 56 -0.05 -15.17 -4.59
C PRO A 56 -0.87 -16.36 -4.04
N ASN A 57 -0.30 -17.13 -3.10
CA ASN A 57 -0.91 -18.36 -2.57
C ASN A 57 -1.82 -18.13 -1.35
N GLU A 58 -1.96 -16.89 -0.87
CA GLU A 58 -2.70 -16.56 0.36
C GLU A 58 -4.23 -16.56 0.17
N GLN A 59 -4.74 -16.84 -1.04
CA GLN A 59 -6.18 -16.91 -1.34
C GLN A 59 -6.84 -18.28 -1.12
N ARG A 60 -6.07 -19.31 -0.72
CA ARG A 60 -6.62 -20.60 -0.28
C ARG A 60 -6.62 -20.65 1.24
N LEU A 61 -7.67 -20.12 1.88
CA LEU A 61 -8.22 -20.50 3.19
C LEU A 61 -9.50 -19.70 3.43
#